data_AF-X0Y0S2-F1
#
_entry.id   AF-X0Y0S2-F1
#
_cell.length_a   1.000
_cell.length_b   1.000
_cell.length_c   1.000
_cell.angle_alpha   90.00
_cell.angle_beta   90.00
_cell.angle_gamma   90.00
#
_symmetry.space_group_name_H-M   'P 1'
#
loop_
_entity.id
_entity.type
_entity.pdbx_description
1 polymer ?
#
loop_
_entity_poly.entity_id
_entity_poly.type
_entity_poly.pdbx_seq_one_letter_code
_entity_poly.pdbx_strand_id
1 'polypeptide(L)'
;MTECNGLPLTFSSLGRRKIRADFDGGWLTSDAGSALLREVDGRIGLIDAMAACIPDPRQAAKITHDLRTMLAQRVLANAATWRPK
;
A
#
# COMPACT_ATOMS: atom_id res chain seq x y z
N MET A 1 23.54 -3.59 2.12
CA MET A 1 23.10 -2.93 0.88
C MET A 1 22.21 -3.95 0.19
N THR A 2 20.89 -3.76 0.27
CA THR A 2 19.95 -4.75 -0.25
C THR A 2 19.77 -4.48 -1.74
N GLU A 3 20.29 -5.36 -2.57
CA GLU A 3 20.05 -5.40 -4.02
C GLU A 3 18.55 -5.65 -4.24
N CYS A 4 17.78 -4.58 -4.46
CA CYS A 4 16.42 -4.71 -4.96
C CYS A 4 16.53 -5.14 -6.43
N ASN A 5 16.33 -6.44 -6.68
CA ASN A 5 16.23 -6.95 -8.05
C ASN A 5 15.12 -6.19 -8.78
N GLY A 6 15.50 -5.41 -9.81
CA GLY A 6 14.65 -4.57 -10.67
C GLY A 6 13.72 -5.36 -11.59
N LEU A 7 13.08 -6.41 -11.07
CA LEU A 7 11.99 -7.06 -11.78
C LEU A 7 10.79 -6.11 -11.75
N PRO A 8 10.22 -5.80 -12.91
CA PRO A 8 9.09 -4.90 -13.00
C PRO A 8 7.91 -5.43 -12.19
N LEU A 9 7.41 -4.58 -11.30
CA LEU A 9 6.21 -4.89 -10.54
C LEU A 9 5.01 -4.86 -11.46
N THR A 10 4.37 -6.02 -11.60
CA THR A 10 3.10 -6.13 -12.31
C THR A 10 2.00 -5.72 -11.35
N PHE A 11 1.18 -4.75 -11.75
CA PHE A 11 0.04 -4.28 -10.99
C PHE A 11 -1.22 -5.01 -11.42
N SER A 12 -2.22 -5.02 -10.53
CA SER A 12 -3.60 -5.37 -10.89
C SER A 12 -4.03 -4.76 -12.24
N SER A 13 -4.63 -5.58 -13.10
CA SER A 13 -4.98 -5.20 -14.47
C SER A 13 -6.16 -4.24 -14.53
N LEU A 14 -6.12 -3.29 -15.47
CA LEU A 14 -7.27 -2.45 -15.83
C LEU A 14 -8.01 -3.09 -17.01
N GLY A 15 -8.99 -3.94 -16.70
CA GLY A 15 -9.68 -4.76 -17.70
C GLY A 15 -8.72 -5.77 -18.32
N ARG A 16 -8.59 -5.78 -19.67
CA ARG A 16 -7.65 -6.67 -20.38
C ARG A 16 -6.20 -6.16 -20.44
N ARG A 17 -5.93 -4.97 -19.90
CA ARG A 17 -4.60 -4.34 -19.95
C ARG A 17 -3.80 -4.67 -18.69
N LYS A 18 -2.62 -5.24 -18.88
CA LYS A 18 -1.64 -5.43 -17.81
C LYS A 18 -0.97 -4.08 -17.51
N ILE A 19 -0.94 -3.71 -16.25
CA ILE A 19 -0.24 -2.50 -15.80
C ILE A 19 1.13 -2.92 -15.28
N ARG A 20 2.16 -2.27 -15.79
CA ARG A 20 3.55 -2.44 -15.35
C ARG A 20 4.02 -1.11 -14.79
N ALA A 21 4.52 -1.12 -13.56
CA ALA A 21 5.20 0.05 -13.02
C ALA A 21 6.71 -0.15 -13.16
N ASP A 22 7.37 0.94 -13.53
CA ASP A 22 8.81 1.08 -13.51
C ASP A 22 9.14 2.18 -12.51
N PHE A 23 9.93 1.83 -11.50
CA PHE A 23 10.33 2.75 -10.43
C PHE A 23 11.77 3.28 -10.63
N ASP A 24 12.45 2.85 -11.70
CA ASP A 24 13.80 3.31 -12.06
C ASP A 24 13.76 4.58 -12.93
N GLY A 25 12.58 4.99 -13.41
CA GLY A 25 12.39 6.14 -14.30
C GLY A 25 12.52 7.53 -13.64
N GLY A 26 12.81 7.60 -12.34
CA GLY A 26 12.89 8.86 -11.59
C GLY A 26 11.51 9.47 -11.27
N TRP A 27 11.45 10.80 -11.15
CA TRP A 27 10.28 11.53 -10.63
C TRP A 27 9.16 11.72 -11.67
N LEU A 28 8.41 10.68 -11.98
CA LEU A 28 7.21 10.79 -12.83
C LEU A 28 5.91 11.08 -12.06
N THR A 29 5.81 10.64 -10.80
CA THR A 29 4.60 10.83 -9.97
C THR A 29 4.95 10.83 -8.48
N SER A 30 4.36 11.75 -7.70
CA SER A 30 4.60 11.86 -6.26
C SER A 30 4.00 10.70 -5.47
N ASP A 31 2.91 10.12 -5.97
CA ASP A 31 2.07 9.20 -5.19
C ASP A 31 2.41 7.73 -5.48
N ALA A 32 3.50 7.47 -6.23
CA ALA A 32 3.91 6.14 -6.67
C ALA A 32 4.04 5.15 -5.51
N GLY A 33 4.49 5.63 -4.35
CA GLY A 33 4.64 4.82 -3.14
C GLY A 33 3.32 4.25 -2.62
N SER A 34 2.22 4.98 -2.73
CA SER A 34 0.89 4.49 -2.33
C SER A 34 0.38 3.38 -3.25
N ALA A 35 0.60 3.52 -4.56
CA ALA A 35 0.25 2.50 -5.54
C ALA A 35 1.06 1.22 -5.32
N LEU A 36 2.37 1.36 -5.13
CA LEU A 36 3.27 0.25 -4.79
C LEU A 36 2.81 -0.47 -3.53
N LEU A 37 2.57 0.27 -2.46
CA LEU A 37 2.20 -0.30 -1.18
C LEU A 37 0.85 -1.02 -1.25
N ARG A 38 -0.11 -0.52 -2.05
CA ARG A 38 -1.38 -1.21 -2.28
C ARG A 38 -1.20 -2.56 -2.97
N GLU A 39 -0.32 -2.65 -3.95
CA GLU A 39 -0.04 -3.92 -4.65
C GLU A 39 0.67 -4.93 -3.72
N VAL A 40 1.60 -4.45 -2.89
CA VAL A 40 2.24 -5.28 -1.85
C VAL A 40 1.22 -5.74 -0.82
N ASP A 41 0.41 -4.83 -0.27
CA ASP A 41 -0.64 -5.14 0.69
C ASP A 41 -1.61 -6.20 0.16
N GLY A 42 -2.04 -6.09 -1.11
CA GLY A 42 -2.89 -7.10 -1.74
C GLY A 42 -2.27 -8.50 -1.86
N ARG A 43 -0.93 -8.62 -1.82
CA ARG A 43 -0.21 -9.90 -1.90
C ARG A 43 0.06 -10.52 -0.53
N ILE A 44 0.39 -9.70 0.46
CA ILE A 44 0.84 -10.18 1.77
C ILE A 44 -0.15 -9.92 2.91
N GLY A 45 -1.23 -9.18 2.65
CA GLY A 45 -2.23 -8.82 3.66
C GLY A 45 -1.66 -7.97 4.79
N LEU A 46 -0.77 -7.01 4.49
CA LEU A 46 -0.03 -6.24 5.50
C LEU A 46 -0.98 -5.51 6.47
N ILE A 47 -1.95 -4.77 5.94
CA ILE A 47 -2.89 -3.98 6.74
C ILE A 47 -3.82 -4.90 7.54
N ASP A 48 -4.22 -6.03 6.97
CA ASP A 48 -5.04 -7.04 7.65
C ASP A 48 -4.27 -7.66 8.83
N ALA A 49 -3.00 -8.00 8.64
CA ALA A 49 -2.13 -8.49 9.71
C ALA A 49 -1.94 -7.46 10.82
N MET A 50 -1.76 -6.17 10.47
CA MET A 50 -1.68 -5.09 11.46
C MET A 50 -2.98 -4.95 12.26
N ALA A 51 -4.13 -4.97 11.57
CA ALA A 51 -5.43 -4.85 12.21
C ALA A 51 -5.73 -6.01 13.17
N ALA A 52 -5.28 -7.23 12.84
CA ALA A 52 -5.44 -8.41 13.69
C ALA A 52 -4.61 -8.33 14.99
N CYS A 53 -3.46 -7.65 14.96
CA CYS A 53 -2.53 -7.57 16.09
C CYS A 53 -2.79 -6.38 17.04
N ILE A 54 -3.60 -5.40 16.63
CA ILE A 54 -3.87 -4.19 17.42
C ILE A 54 -5.23 -4.34 18.10
N PRO A 55 -5.30 -4.39 19.45
CA PRO A 55 -6.57 -4.40 20.15
C PRO A 55 -7.39 -3.14 19.86
N ASP A 56 -8.67 -3.31 19.59
CA ASP A 56 -9.61 -2.20 19.38
C ASP A 56 -10.56 -2.05 20.60
N PRO A 57 -10.23 -1.20 21.58
CA PRO A 57 -11.07 -1.01 22.77
C PRO A 57 -12.29 -0.12 22.50
N ARG A 58 -12.52 0.32 21.25
CA ARG A 58 -13.66 1.17 20.89
C ARG A 58 -14.96 0.37 21.03
N GLN A 59 -16.02 1.05 21.45
CA GLN A 59 -17.34 0.44 21.59
C GLN A 59 -17.90 0.11 20.20
N ALA A 60 -18.14 -1.17 19.91
CA ALA A 60 -18.56 -1.65 18.59
C ALA A 60 -19.76 -0.90 18.00
N ALA A 61 -20.76 -0.56 18.82
CA ALA A 61 -21.96 0.19 18.39
C ALA A 61 -21.67 1.63 17.92
N LYS A 62 -20.46 2.14 18.13
CA LYS A 62 -20.02 3.49 17.74
C LYS A 62 -18.97 3.48 16.63
N ILE A 63 -18.68 2.32 16.04
CA ILE A 63 -17.67 2.18 14.99
C ILE A 63 -18.34 2.36 13.62
N THR A 64 -18.05 3.48 12.97
CA THR A 64 -18.40 3.71 11.55
C THR A 64 -17.34 3.16 10.61
N HIS A 65 -16.07 3.26 11.00
CA HIS A 65 -14.92 2.78 10.24
C HIS A 65 -14.10 1.83 11.10
N ASP A 66 -13.96 0.59 10.63
CA ASP A 66 -13.18 -0.42 11.33
C ASP A 66 -11.69 -0.04 11.41
N LEU A 67 -10.97 -0.71 12.30
CA LEU A 67 -9.55 -0.43 12.53
C LEU A 67 -8.72 -0.62 11.25
N ARG A 68 -9.02 -1.66 10.46
CA ARG A 68 -8.41 -1.93 9.16
C ARG A 68 -8.52 -0.71 8.23
N THR A 69 -9.71 -0.13 8.09
CA THR A 69 -9.97 1.01 7.20
C THR A 69 -9.16 2.23 7.61
N MET A 70 -9.12 2.53 8.92
CA MET A 70 -8.31 3.65 9.42
C MET A 70 -6.81 3.42 9.21
N LEU A 71 -6.34 2.19 9.44
CA LEU A 71 -4.94 1.81 9.19
C LEU A 71 -4.59 1.92 7.71
N ALA A 72 -5.45 1.43 6.81
CA ALA A 72 -5.26 1.52 5.38
C ALA A 72 -5.09 2.98 4.93
N GLN A 73 -5.99 3.87 5.37
CA GLN A 73 -5.90 5.29 5.06
C GLN A 73 -4.59 5.90 5.53
N ARG A 74 -4.16 5.62 6.78
CA ARG A 74 -2.96 6.21 7.35
C ARG A 74 -1.68 5.70 6.70
N VAL A 75 -1.59 4.38 6.48
CA VAL A 75 -0.43 3.71 5.89
C VAL A 75 -0.22 4.16 4.45
N LEU A 76 -1.29 4.20 3.64
CA LEU A 76 -1.22 4.68 2.26
C LEU A 76 -0.86 6.16 2.18
N ALA A 77 -1.41 7.01 3.07
CA ALA A 77 -1.06 8.44 3.12
C ALA A 77 0.43 8.66 3.43
N ASN A 78 1.02 7.88 4.32
CA ASN A 78 2.46 7.95 4.59
C ASN A 78 3.27 7.59 3.35
N ALA A 79 2.86 6.53 2.63
CA ALA A 79 3.54 6.07 1.42
C ALA A 79 3.41 7.05 0.24
N ALA A 80 2.31 7.83 0.17
CA ALA A 80 2.14 8.86 -0.84
C ALA A 80 3.16 10.01 -0.72
N THR A 81 3.76 10.20 0.46
CA THR A 81 4.81 11.20 0.68
C THR A 81 6.23 10.67 0.43
N TRP A 82 6.36 9.41 -0.01
CA TRP A 82 7.65 8.76 -0.17
C TRP A 82 8.53 9.46 -1.22
N ARG A 83 9.81 9.62 -0.87
CA ARG A 83 10.84 10.21 -1.73
C ARG A 83 12.05 9.28 -1.79
N PRO A 84 12.43 8.73 -2.96
CA PRO A 84 13.73 8.06 -3.08
C PRO A 84 14.84 9.10 -2.87
N LYS A 85 15.89 8.68 -2.14
CA LYS A 85 17.10 9.49 -1.92
C LYS A 85 17.99 9.50 -3.15
#